data_AF-A0A6I3WQJ9-F1
#
_entry.id   AF-A0A6I3WQJ9-F1
#
_cell.length_a   1.000
_cell.length_b   1.000
_cell.length_c   1.000
_cell.angle_alpha   90.00
_cell.angle_beta   90.00
_cell.angle_gamma   90.00
#
_symmetry.space_group_name_H-M   'P 1'
#
loop_
_entity.id
_entity.type
_entity.pdbx_description
1 polymer ?
#
loop_
_entity_poly.entity_id
_entity_poly.type
_entity_poly.pdbx_seq_one_letter_code
_entity_poly.pdbx_strand_id
1 'polypeptide(L)'
;MKAKSLAALGAVVFLSLTACGSSKKASLTEATSAAGTEATSQTDNTPGQGLGTIPPFSVPNLPGVSSDCMALIQTMAGAFSGQDVNSLDALPEALNKLAATAPDNMQADFKTMAEGYAKLAKLYTKYNNDFTKLLTDPDAAKFFSDPAFTAAADRVSKYMETQCPSS
;
A
#
# COMPACT_ATOMS: atom_id res chain seq x y z
N MET A 1 32.05 -17.92 30.76
CA MET A 1 31.49 -19.22 30.34
C MET A 1 30.43 -19.66 31.35
N LYS A 2 29.16 -19.65 30.96
CA LYS A 2 28.04 -20.39 31.58
C LYS A 2 26.88 -20.32 30.59
N ALA A 3 26.71 -21.41 29.84
CA ALA A 3 25.55 -21.65 29.01
C ALA A 3 24.34 -21.96 29.90
N LYS A 4 23.14 -21.58 29.46
CA LYS A 4 21.91 -22.34 29.72
C LYS A 4 20.86 -22.01 28.66
N SER A 5 20.40 -23.07 27.99
CA SER A 5 19.40 -23.11 26.93
C SER A 5 18.03 -22.60 27.36
N LEU A 6 17.25 -22.11 26.39
CA LEU A 6 15.80 -22.23 26.40
C LEU A 6 15.32 -22.50 24.97
N ALA A 7 14.80 -23.71 24.80
CA ALA A 7 14.04 -24.14 23.64
C ALA A 7 12.55 -24.07 23.98
N ALA A 8 11.72 -23.61 23.04
CA ALA A 8 10.32 -24.01 22.81
C ALA A 8 9.75 -23.06 21.73
N LEU A 9 9.58 -23.47 20.47
CA LEU A 9 8.36 -24.13 19.95
C LEU A 9 7.08 -23.40 20.40
N GLY A 10 6.64 -22.43 19.60
CA GLY A 10 5.34 -21.79 19.67
C GLY A 10 4.67 -21.88 18.30
N ALA A 11 3.50 -22.51 18.27
CA ALA A 11 2.81 -23.03 17.09
C ALA A 11 2.36 -21.98 16.06
N VAL A 12 2.57 -22.31 14.79
CA VAL A 12 1.93 -21.66 13.64
C VAL A 12 0.47 -22.11 13.61
N VAL A 13 -0.46 -21.23 13.99
CA VAL A 13 -1.88 -21.44 13.77
C VAL A 13 -2.21 -21.04 12.34
N PHE A 14 -2.29 -22.05 11.46
CA PHE A 14 -2.94 -21.95 10.16
C PHE A 14 -4.45 -21.76 10.38
N LEU A 15 -4.95 -20.54 10.20
CA LEU A 15 -6.39 -20.28 10.05
C LEU A 15 -6.77 -20.50 8.58
N SER A 16 -7.09 -21.77 8.31
CA SER A 16 -8.12 -22.29 7.41
C SER A 16 -8.69 -21.36 6.33
N LEU A 17 -8.33 -21.66 5.08
CA LEU A 17 -9.20 -21.48 3.91
C LEU A 17 -10.48 -22.30 4.15
N THR A 18 -11.64 -21.63 4.29
CA THR A 18 -12.93 -22.31 4.16
C THR A 18 -13.39 -22.19 2.71
N ALA A 19 -13.21 -23.31 2.00
CA ALA A 19 -13.89 -23.62 0.76
C ALA A 19 -15.40 -23.60 1.00
N CYS A 20 -16.11 -22.74 0.27
CA CYS A 20 -17.56 -22.67 0.28
C CYS A 20 -18.11 -23.77 -0.66
N GLY A 21 -18.72 -24.80 -0.06
CA GLY A 21 -19.35 -25.91 -0.76
C GLY A 21 -20.57 -26.44 0.00
N SER A 22 -21.73 -25.90 -0.35
CA SER A 22 -23.07 -26.52 -0.36
C SER A 22 -23.83 -26.88 0.94
N SER A 23 -24.79 -25.99 1.25
CA SER A 23 -26.24 -26.25 1.40
C SER A 23 -26.83 -26.88 2.70
N LYS A 24 -27.53 -26.06 3.51
CA LYS A 24 -29.00 -26.16 3.79
C LYS A 24 -29.54 -25.08 4.77
N LYS A 25 -30.55 -24.33 4.29
CA LYS A 25 -31.75 -23.74 4.94
C LYS A 25 -31.65 -23.06 6.34
N ALA A 26 -31.81 -21.72 6.36
CA ALA A 26 -32.72 -20.99 7.29
C ALA A 26 -32.88 -19.50 6.89
N SER A 27 -34.14 -19.03 6.93
CA SER A 27 -34.69 -17.66 6.92
C SER A 27 -34.07 -16.56 6.06
N LEU A 28 -34.83 -16.19 5.01
CA LEU A 28 -34.74 -14.91 4.33
C LEU A 28 -35.26 -13.79 5.25
N THR A 29 -34.38 -12.86 5.58
CA THR A 29 -34.75 -11.46 5.86
C THR A 29 -34.23 -10.65 4.68
N GLU A 30 -35.13 -9.97 3.99
CA GLU A 30 -34.81 -9.06 2.88
C GLU A 30 -33.84 -7.98 3.34
N ALA A 31 -32.59 -8.08 2.91
CA ALA A 31 -31.66 -6.97 2.89
C ALA A 31 -31.80 -6.29 1.51
N THR A 32 -32.42 -5.12 1.51
CA THR A 32 -32.42 -4.17 0.41
C THR A 32 -31.01 -4.03 -0.16
N SER A 33 -30.82 -4.54 -1.37
CA SER A 33 -29.62 -4.33 -2.15
C SER A 33 -29.62 -2.87 -2.63
N ALA A 34 -28.73 -2.05 -2.06
CA ALA A 34 -28.43 -0.76 -2.63
C ALA A 34 -27.84 -0.98 -4.04
N ALA A 35 -28.44 -0.30 -5.01
CA ALA A 35 -28.09 -0.37 -6.41
C ALA A 35 -26.58 -0.25 -6.63
N GLY A 36 -26.02 -1.24 -7.33
CA GLY A 36 -24.70 -1.12 -7.91
C GLY A 36 -24.73 -0.02 -8.95
N THR A 37 -23.96 1.04 -8.72
CA THR A 37 -23.56 1.93 -9.79
C THR A 37 -22.57 1.15 -10.65
N GLU A 38 -23.04 0.58 -11.75
CA GLU A 38 -22.19 0.14 -12.84
C GLU A 38 -21.43 1.36 -13.36
N ALA A 39 -20.15 1.46 -13.01
CA ALA A 39 -19.23 2.33 -13.71
C ALA A 39 -19.11 1.78 -15.15
N THR A 40 -19.88 2.36 -16.05
CA THR A 40 -19.72 2.15 -17.49
C THR A 40 -18.35 2.73 -17.87
N SER A 41 -17.32 1.89 -17.97
CA SER A 41 -16.10 2.24 -18.68
C SER A 41 -16.44 2.33 -20.17
N GLN A 42 -16.76 3.54 -20.64
CA GLN A 42 -16.68 3.86 -22.06
C GLN A 42 -15.21 3.79 -22.47
N THR A 43 -14.81 2.69 -23.08
CA THR A 43 -13.57 2.63 -23.85
C THR A 43 -13.81 3.36 -25.18
N ASP A 44 -13.64 4.67 -25.14
CA ASP A 44 -13.65 5.52 -26.32
C ASP A 44 -12.33 5.28 -27.08
N ASN A 45 -12.38 4.41 -28.09
CA ASN A 45 -11.25 4.14 -28.98
C ASN A 45 -11.12 5.27 -30.02
N THR A 46 -10.92 6.50 -29.56
CA THR A 46 -10.56 7.62 -30.45
C THR A 46 -9.04 7.59 -30.67
N PRO A 47 -8.57 7.39 -31.91
CA PRO A 47 -7.13 7.42 -32.21
C PRO A 47 -6.62 8.86 -32.09
N GLY A 48 -5.67 9.10 -31.19
CA GLY A 48 -4.72 10.21 -31.31
C GLY A 48 -5.14 11.59 -30.78
N GLN A 49 -5.67 11.68 -29.55
CA GLN A 49 -5.51 12.91 -28.78
C GLN A 49 -4.46 12.65 -27.70
N GLY A 50 -3.34 13.38 -27.78
CA GLY A 50 -2.26 13.29 -26.81
C GLY A 50 -2.83 13.38 -25.41
N LEU A 51 -2.41 12.45 -24.54
CA LEU A 51 -2.77 12.46 -23.13
C LEU A 51 -2.49 13.86 -22.60
N GLY A 52 -3.58 14.63 -22.37
CA GLY A 52 -3.48 15.98 -21.88
C GLY A 52 -2.61 15.97 -20.64
N THR A 53 -1.70 16.94 -20.53
CA THR A 53 -0.84 17.11 -19.37
C THR A 53 -1.72 17.04 -18.13
N ILE A 54 -1.56 15.98 -17.32
CA ILE A 54 -2.28 15.87 -16.06
C ILE A 54 -1.88 17.11 -15.27
N PRO A 55 -2.84 17.94 -14.81
CA PRO A 55 -2.49 19.14 -14.06
C PRO A 55 -1.65 18.74 -12.84
N PRO A 56 -0.65 19.54 -12.46
CA PRO A 56 0.12 19.27 -11.25
C PRO A 56 -0.86 19.22 -10.08
N PHE A 57 -0.90 18.09 -9.37
CA PHE A 57 -1.70 17.99 -8.16
C PHE A 57 -0.89 18.67 -7.04
N SER A 58 -1.43 19.75 -6.50
CA SER A 58 -0.91 20.34 -5.26
C SER A 58 -1.76 19.79 -4.12
N VAL A 59 -1.15 19.01 -3.24
CA VAL A 59 -1.80 18.62 -1.98
C VAL A 59 -1.92 19.90 -1.14
N PRO A 60 -3.13 20.39 -0.83
CA PRO A 60 -3.31 21.59 -0.02
C PRO A 60 -2.64 21.39 1.34
N ASN A 61 -2.03 22.43 1.90
CA ASN A 61 -1.48 22.36 3.25
C ASN A 61 -2.63 22.17 4.25
N LEU A 62 -2.70 21.01 4.89
CA LEU A 62 -3.75 20.68 5.84
C LEU A 62 -3.36 21.20 7.23
N PRO A 63 -4.13 22.13 7.83
CA PRO A 63 -3.82 22.66 9.15
C PRO A 63 -3.86 21.53 10.19
N GLY A 64 -2.81 21.43 11.01
CA GLY A 64 -2.68 20.40 12.04
C GLY A 64 -1.98 19.12 11.62
N VAL A 65 -1.58 18.99 10.34
CA VAL A 65 -0.75 17.88 9.86
C VAL A 65 0.73 18.25 9.99
N SER A 66 1.55 17.33 10.49
CA SER A 66 3.00 17.58 10.62
C SER A 66 3.67 17.74 9.25
N SER A 67 4.80 18.44 9.20
CA SER A 67 5.58 18.59 7.95
C SER A 67 6.00 17.24 7.36
N ASP A 68 6.27 16.24 8.21
CA ASP A 68 6.70 14.91 7.79
C ASP A 68 5.55 14.10 7.19
N CYS A 69 4.35 14.21 7.77
CA CYS A 69 3.13 13.65 7.20
C CYS A 69 2.86 14.26 5.81
N MET A 70 2.95 15.59 5.69
CA MET A 70 2.76 16.28 4.41
C MET A 70 3.79 15.85 3.38
N ALA A 71 5.05 15.70 3.78
CA ALA A 71 6.11 15.21 2.91
C ALA A 71 5.81 13.79 2.40
N LEU A 72 5.42 12.86 3.28
CA LEU A 72 5.06 11.50 2.86
C LEU A 72 3.86 11.51 1.90
N ILE A 73 2.80 12.26 2.20
CA ILE A 73 1.60 12.33 1.34
C ILE A 73 1.99 12.83 -0.06
N GLN A 74 2.81 13.87 -0.14
CA GLN A 74 3.31 14.40 -1.41
C GLN A 74 4.18 13.38 -2.15
N THR A 75 5.10 12.69 -1.46
CA THR A 75 5.93 11.64 -2.06
C THR A 75 5.09 10.48 -2.58
N MET A 76 4.09 10.03 -1.83
CA MET A 76 3.16 8.98 -2.27
C MET A 76 2.36 9.40 -3.49
N ALA A 77 1.78 10.61 -3.46
CA ALA A 77 1.01 11.11 -4.59
C ALA A 77 1.89 11.30 -5.85
N GLY A 78 3.14 11.74 -5.70
CA GLY A 78 4.13 11.80 -6.78
C GLY A 78 4.41 10.43 -7.38
N ALA A 79 4.63 9.43 -6.53
CA ALA A 79 5.00 8.09 -6.95
C ALA A 79 3.88 7.37 -7.71
N PHE A 80 2.62 7.57 -7.31
CA PHE A 80 1.48 6.86 -7.89
C PHE A 80 0.71 7.63 -8.96
N SER A 81 0.88 8.95 -9.05
CA SER A 81 0.28 9.74 -10.14
C SER A 81 0.96 9.51 -11.50
N GLY A 82 2.13 8.88 -11.51
CA GLY A 82 2.96 8.73 -12.71
C GLY A 82 3.58 10.04 -13.20
N GLN A 83 3.43 11.15 -12.45
CA GLN A 83 4.00 12.45 -12.82
C GLN A 83 5.50 12.54 -12.54
N ASP A 84 5.98 11.85 -11.50
CA ASP A 84 7.39 11.81 -11.17
C ASP A 84 7.87 10.37 -11.02
N VAL A 85 8.61 9.92 -12.03
CA VAL A 85 9.21 8.58 -12.07
C VAL A 85 10.21 8.34 -10.93
N ASN A 86 10.75 9.39 -10.32
CA ASN A 86 11.72 9.28 -9.22
C ASN A 86 11.04 9.29 -7.84
N SER A 87 9.75 9.63 -7.75
CA SER A 87 9.07 9.72 -6.47
C SER A 87 8.99 8.35 -5.77
N LEU A 88 8.96 7.25 -6.52
CA LEU A 88 8.99 5.89 -5.95
C LEU A 88 10.35 5.56 -5.30
N ASP A 89 11.45 6.14 -5.78
CA ASP A 89 12.78 6.03 -5.16
C ASP A 89 12.92 6.91 -3.91
N ALA A 90 12.12 7.97 -3.80
CA ALA A 90 12.11 8.86 -2.63
C ALA A 90 11.27 8.32 -1.46
N LEU A 91 10.31 7.42 -1.73
CA LEU A 91 9.43 6.83 -0.70
C LEU A 91 10.18 6.16 0.46
N PRO A 92 11.21 5.32 0.22
CA PRO A 92 11.97 4.71 1.31
C PRO A 92 12.62 5.73 2.25
N GLU A 93 13.13 6.84 1.72
CA GLU A 93 13.71 7.91 2.55
C GLU A 93 12.62 8.60 3.39
N ALA A 94 11.48 8.93 2.78
CA ALA A 94 10.35 9.53 3.49
C ALA A 94 9.83 8.64 4.62
N LEU A 95 9.70 7.34 4.38
CA LEU A 95 9.30 6.36 5.39
C LEU A 95 10.33 6.21 6.50
N ASN A 96 11.63 6.22 6.18
CA ASN A 96 12.69 6.18 7.20
C ASN A 96 12.75 7.44 8.06
N LYS A 97 12.46 8.63 7.49
CA LYS A 97 12.34 9.87 8.27
C LYS A 97 11.19 9.79 9.27
N LEU A 98 10.03 9.28 8.85
CA LEU A 98 8.90 9.04 9.74
C LEU A 98 9.19 7.95 10.78
N ALA A 99 9.93 6.91 10.41
CA ALA A 99 10.36 5.89 11.36
C ALA A 99 11.14 6.49 12.54
N ALA A 100 11.99 7.50 12.29
CA ALA A 100 12.80 8.12 13.34
C ALA A 100 11.98 8.89 14.39
N THR A 101 10.75 9.32 14.05
CA THR A 101 9.85 10.03 14.96
C THR A 101 8.70 9.15 15.47
N ALA A 102 8.55 7.95 14.90
CA ALA A 102 7.55 6.99 15.31
C ALA A 102 7.94 6.23 16.60
N PRO A 103 6.96 5.76 17.39
CA PRO A 103 7.23 4.94 18.55
C PRO A 103 7.91 3.61 18.15
N ASP A 104 8.73 3.05 19.05
CA ASP A 104 9.61 1.90 18.76
C ASP A 104 8.89 0.70 18.11
N ASN A 105 7.64 0.45 18.50
CA ASN A 105 6.82 -0.62 17.95
C ASN A 105 6.43 -0.41 16.48
N MET A 106 6.47 0.83 15.98
CA MET A 106 6.15 1.21 14.60
C MET A 106 7.39 1.32 13.71
N GLN A 107 8.57 1.55 14.28
CA GLN A 107 9.80 1.73 13.49
C GLN A 107 10.11 0.50 12.61
N ALA A 108 9.87 -0.70 13.14
CA ALA A 108 10.03 -1.95 12.39
C ALA A 108 9.08 -2.04 11.19
N ASP A 109 7.85 -1.55 11.33
CA ASP A 109 6.86 -1.54 10.25
C ASP A 109 7.21 -0.51 9.18
N PHE A 110 7.59 0.70 9.58
CA PHE A 110 8.07 1.72 8.64
C PHE A 110 9.29 1.23 7.86
N LYS A 111 10.23 0.54 8.53
CA LYS A 111 11.38 -0.06 7.86
C LYS A 111 10.96 -1.16 6.88
N THR A 112 10.03 -2.02 7.27
CA THR A 112 9.48 -3.07 6.39
C THR A 112 8.83 -2.46 5.15
N MET A 113 8.07 -1.37 5.30
CA MET A 113 7.49 -0.65 4.18
C MET A 113 8.55 0.01 3.31
N ALA A 114 9.55 0.68 3.90
CA ALA A 114 10.64 1.33 3.17
C ALA A 114 11.43 0.34 2.32
N GLU A 115 11.77 -0.83 2.89
CA GLU A 115 12.42 -1.92 2.16
C GLU A 115 11.52 -2.47 1.04
N GLY A 116 10.22 -2.57 1.29
CA GLY A 116 9.23 -2.97 0.31
C GLY A 116 9.17 -2.03 -0.90
N TYR A 117 9.02 -0.73 -0.66
CA TYR A 117 9.02 0.27 -1.72
C TYR A 117 10.36 0.37 -2.44
N ALA A 118 11.50 0.16 -1.77
CA ALA A 118 12.80 0.11 -2.43
C ALA A 118 12.91 -1.09 -3.40
N LYS A 119 12.29 -2.23 -3.07
CA LYS A 119 12.18 -3.38 -4.00
C LYS A 119 11.26 -3.05 -5.17
N LEU A 120 10.11 -2.43 -4.89
CA LEU A 120 9.15 -2.03 -5.92
C LEU A 120 9.75 -1.01 -6.89
N ALA A 121 10.50 -0.03 -6.40
CA ALA A 121 11.18 0.97 -7.22
C ALA A 121 12.17 0.33 -8.20
N LYS A 122 12.98 -0.63 -7.74
CA LYS A 122 13.90 -1.39 -8.61
C LYS A 122 13.15 -2.16 -9.70
N LEU A 123 12.02 -2.78 -9.37
CA LEU A 123 11.17 -3.47 -10.36
C LEU A 123 10.54 -2.48 -11.34
N TYR A 124 10.15 -1.29 -10.88
CA TYR A 124 9.56 -0.26 -11.73
C TYR A 124 10.58 0.29 -12.74
N THR A 125 11.80 0.59 -12.27
CA THR A 125 12.92 1.03 -13.12
C THR A 125 13.33 -0.04 -14.14
N LYS A 126 13.31 -1.33 -13.77
CA LYS A 126 13.55 -2.46 -14.70
C LYS A 126 12.62 -2.41 -15.93
N TYR A 127 11.41 -1.88 -15.78
CA TYR A 127 10.42 -1.77 -16.86
C TYR A 127 10.31 -0.37 -17.46
N ASN A 128 11.31 0.50 -17.27
CA ASN A 128 11.26 1.91 -17.70
C ASN A 128 10.02 2.64 -17.18
N ASN A 129 9.63 2.37 -15.92
CA ASN A 129 8.47 2.98 -15.27
C ASN A 129 7.13 2.64 -15.93
N ASP A 130 7.06 1.51 -16.64
CA ASP A 130 5.82 0.98 -17.20
C ASP A 130 5.05 0.18 -16.14
N PHE A 131 4.05 0.82 -15.53
CA PHE A 131 3.23 0.19 -14.48
C PHE A 131 2.46 -1.02 -14.99
N THR A 132 2.07 -1.03 -16.27
CA THR A 132 1.37 -2.17 -16.87
C THR A 132 2.27 -3.40 -16.88
N LYS A 133 3.55 -3.23 -17.22
CA LYS A 133 4.53 -4.33 -17.16
C LYS A 133 4.83 -4.75 -15.74
N LEU A 134 4.96 -3.80 -14.82
CA LEU A 134 5.14 -4.10 -13.40
C LEU A 134 4.02 -5.00 -12.86
N LEU A 135 2.75 -4.70 -13.18
CA LEU A 135 1.60 -5.51 -12.73
C LEU A 135 1.61 -6.94 -13.24
N THR A 136 2.29 -7.21 -14.36
CA THR A 136 2.45 -8.56 -14.92
C THR A 136 3.73 -9.26 -14.45
N ASP A 137 4.60 -8.59 -13.70
CA ASP A 137 5.84 -9.17 -13.19
C ASP A 137 5.56 -10.09 -11.99
N PRO A 138 6.05 -11.35 -12.00
CA PRO A 138 5.77 -12.30 -10.93
C PRO A 138 6.41 -11.91 -9.59
N ASP A 139 7.52 -11.17 -9.59
CA ASP A 139 8.16 -10.68 -8.36
C ASP A 139 7.42 -9.47 -7.80
N ALA A 140 6.82 -8.63 -8.65
CA ALA A 140 5.87 -7.61 -8.19
C ALA A 140 4.62 -8.24 -7.58
N ALA A 141 4.05 -9.28 -8.20
CA ALA A 141 2.91 -10.01 -7.64
C ALA A 141 3.22 -10.65 -6.28
N LYS A 142 4.41 -11.24 -6.12
CA LYS A 142 4.89 -11.75 -4.82
C LYS A 142 5.04 -10.63 -3.80
N PHE A 143 5.57 -9.49 -4.20
CA PHE A 143 5.72 -8.32 -3.33
C PHE A 143 4.36 -7.85 -2.79
N PHE A 144 3.36 -7.65 -3.66
CA PHE A 144 2.01 -7.25 -3.24
C PHE A 144 1.29 -8.31 -2.38
N SER A 145 1.75 -9.56 -2.44
CA SER A 145 1.22 -10.67 -1.66
C SER A 145 2.09 -11.00 -0.42
N ASP A 146 3.12 -10.21 -0.13
CA ASP A 146 4.02 -10.45 1.01
C ASP A 146 3.29 -10.16 2.33
N PRO A 147 3.04 -11.17 3.19
CA PRO A 147 2.27 -10.98 4.41
C PRO A 147 2.91 -9.99 5.40
N ALA A 148 4.25 -9.91 5.42
CA ALA A 148 4.94 -8.99 6.32
C ALA A 148 4.77 -7.55 5.85
N PHE A 149 4.88 -7.31 4.54
CA PHE A 149 4.61 -6.00 3.96
C PHE A 149 3.15 -5.58 4.18
N THR A 150 2.17 -6.44 3.88
CA THR A 150 0.75 -6.13 4.08
C THR A 150 0.44 -5.83 5.54
N ALA A 151 0.93 -6.65 6.48
CA ALA A 151 0.67 -6.43 7.90
C ALA A 151 1.35 -5.15 8.44
N ALA A 152 2.54 -4.82 7.95
CA ALA A 152 3.20 -3.56 8.27
C ALA A 152 2.43 -2.36 7.69
N ALA A 153 1.99 -2.45 6.43
CA ALA A 153 1.18 -1.42 5.78
C ALA A 153 -0.12 -1.16 6.53
N ASP A 154 -0.83 -2.19 6.99
CA ASP A 154 -2.06 -2.05 7.77
C ASP A 154 -1.82 -1.33 9.11
N ARG A 155 -0.74 -1.69 9.82
CA ARG A 155 -0.40 -1.06 11.11
C ARG A 155 0.05 0.39 10.92
N VAL A 156 0.87 0.66 9.91
CA VAL A 156 1.32 2.01 9.56
C VAL A 156 0.13 2.86 9.11
N SER A 157 -0.78 2.34 8.29
CA SER A 157 -1.98 3.07 7.88
C SER A 157 -2.80 3.55 9.07
N LYS A 158 -3.09 2.65 10.02
CA LYS A 158 -3.82 2.99 11.26
C LYS A 158 -3.07 4.02 12.12
N TYR A 159 -1.75 3.89 12.22
CA TYR A 159 -0.93 4.88 12.92
C TYR A 159 -1.03 6.24 12.22
N MET A 160 -0.90 6.28 10.90
CA MET A 160 -0.95 7.51 10.10
C MET A 160 -2.32 8.17 10.11
N GLU A 161 -3.43 7.43 10.22
CA GLU A 161 -4.76 8.01 10.44
C GLU A 161 -4.83 8.85 11.73
N THR A 162 -4.08 8.46 12.77
CA THR A 162 -4.04 9.21 14.04
C THR A 162 -3.07 10.38 14.01
N GLN A 163 -1.94 10.23 13.32
CA GLN A 163 -0.86 11.23 13.30
C GLN A 163 -1.02 12.26 12.17
N CYS A 164 -1.67 11.86 11.09
CA CYS A 164 -1.90 12.66 9.90
C CYS A 164 -3.42 12.68 9.62
N PRO A 165 -4.24 13.29 10.50
CA PRO A 165 -5.67 13.35 10.28
C PRO A 165 -5.95 14.08 8.96
N SER A 166 -6.43 13.35 7.96
CA SER A 166 -7.05 13.94 6.77
C SER A 166 -8.33 14.62 7.25
N SER A 167 -8.38 15.94 7.13
CA SER A 167 -9.53 16.76 7.57
C SER A 167 -10.84 16.30 6.93
#